data_AF-A0A514X2D9-F1
#
_entry.id   AF-A0A514X2D9-F1
#
_cell.length_a   1.000
_cell.length_b   1.000
_cell.length_c   1.000
_cell.angle_alpha   90.00
_cell.angle_beta   90.00
_cell.angle_gamma   90.00
#
_symmetry.space_group_name_H-M   'P 1'
#
loop_
_entity.id
_entity.type
_entity.pdbx_description
1 polymer ?
#
loop_
_entity_poly.entity_id
_entity_poly.type
_entity_poly.pdbx_seq_one_letter_code
_entity_poly.pdbx_strand_id
1 'polypeptide(L)'
;MLSRGLQPYIQDQFIEWGLTKTEGEIGLLLLKGLSLREISNIRGTSETTVRQQALVLYKKASVDGRHQFAALFLEELLSPCEYFNTQQKIAGT
;
A
#
# COMPACT_ATOMS: atom_id res chain seq x y z
N MET A 1 -18.44 0.49 -11.62
CA MET A 1 -17.61 1.31 -10.70
C MET A 1 -16.21 1.32 -11.27
N LEU A 2 -15.83 2.35 -12.01
CA LEU A 2 -14.47 2.48 -12.54
C LEU A 2 -13.57 2.96 -11.40
N SER A 3 -12.73 2.06 -10.90
CA SER A 3 -11.39 2.31 -10.35
C SER A 3 -11.14 3.72 -9.78
N ARG A 4 -11.51 3.98 -8.52
CA ARG A 4 -10.76 4.99 -7.73
C ARG A 4 -9.32 4.47 -7.74
N GLY A 5 -8.41 5.18 -8.40
CA GLY A 5 -7.05 4.66 -8.63
C GLY A 5 -6.33 4.26 -7.33
N LEU A 6 -5.20 3.58 -7.46
CA LEU A 6 -4.43 3.03 -6.32
C LEU A 6 -4.10 4.07 -5.25
N GLN A 7 -3.88 5.33 -5.63
CA GLN A 7 -3.49 6.38 -4.68
C GLN A 7 -4.60 6.75 -3.67
N PRO A 8 -5.84 7.07 -4.09
CA PRO A 8 -6.97 7.19 -3.18
C PRO A 8 -7.13 5.97 -2.26
N TYR A 9 -6.99 4.76 -2.79
CA TYR A 9 -7.10 3.52 -2.00
C TYR A 9 -6.01 3.45 -0.90
N ILE A 10 -4.75 3.73 -1.24
CA ILE A 10 -3.66 3.81 -0.24
C ILE A 10 -3.99 4.81 0.85
N GLN A 11 -4.50 5.98 0.48
CA GLN A 11 -4.81 7.04 1.44
C GLN A 11 -5.97 6.64 2.38
N ASP A 12 -7.01 5.99 1.84
CA ASP A 12 -8.15 5.49 2.61
C ASP A 12 -7.70 4.40 3.60
N GLN A 13 -6.87 3.43 3.17
CA GLN A 13 -6.30 2.41 4.07
C GLN A 13 -5.44 3.03 5.18
N PHE A 14 -4.63 4.05 4.87
CA PHE A 14 -3.79 4.70 5.87
C PHE A 14 -4.61 5.44 6.94
N ILE A 15 -5.75 6.00 6.55
CA ILE A 15 -6.70 6.62 7.49
C ILE A 15 -7.35 5.54 8.35
N GLU A 16 -7.78 4.44 7.75
CA GLU A 16 -8.41 3.32 8.46
C GLU A 16 -7.48 2.72 9.52
N TRP A 17 -6.20 2.52 9.21
CA TRP A 17 -5.20 2.05 10.18
C TRP A 17 -4.80 3.09 11.23
N GLY A 18 -5.32 4.32 11.14
CA GLY A 18 -4.97 5.40 12.07
C GLY A 18 -3.49 5.77 12.00
N LEU A 19 -2.91 5.77 10.79
CA LEU A 19 -1.53 6.20 10.60
C LEU A 19 -1.39 7.70 10.84
N THR A 20 -0.34 8.09 11.55
CA THR A 20 0.07 9.50 11.62
C THR A 20 0.63 9.95 10.27
N LYS A 21 0.74 11.27 10.05
CA LYS A 21 1.36 11.83 8.85
C LYS A 21 2.75 11.23 8.58
N THR A 22 3.56 11.12 9.63
CA THR A 22 4.92 10.57 9.55
C THR A 22 4.94 9.09 9.18
N GLU A 23 4.04 8.29 9.76
CA GLU A 23 3.90 6.88 9.42
C GLU A 23 3.43 6.69 7.97
N GLY A 24 2.42 7.46 7.53
CA GLY A 24 1.93 7.40 6.16
C GLY A 24 3.00 7.77 5.13
N GLU A 25 3.78 8.81 5.38
CA GLU A 25 4.93 9.16 4.53
C GLU A 25 5.96 8.01 4.46
N ILE A 26 6.24 7.32 5.57
CA ILE A 26 7.10 6.13 5.55
C ILE A 26 6.47 5.00 4.74
N GLY A 27 5.17 4.75 4.92
CA GLY A 27 4.42 3.76 4.15
C GLY A 27 4.54 3.99 2.65
N LEU A 28 4.32 5.23 2.18
CA LEU A 28 4.46 5.58 0.76
C LEU A 28 5.87 5.31 0.24
N LEU A 29 6.92 5.65 1.00
CA LEU A 29 8.30 5.44 0.57
C LEU A 29 8.66 3.93 0.55
N LEU A 30 8.14 3.14 1.49
CA LEU A 30 8.30 1.69 1.51
C LEU A 30 7.66 1.04 0.27
N LEU A 31 6.45 1.48 -0.11
CA LEU A 31 5.75 1.04 -1.33
C LEU A 31 6.50 1.44 -2.61
N LYS A 32 7.22 2.56 -2.59
CA LYS A 32 8.10 2.98 -3.71
C LYS A 32 9.36 2.13 -3.86
N GLY A 33 9.61 1.15 -2.99
CA GLY A 33 10.80 0.31 -3.09
C GLY A 33 12.01 0.83 -2.30
N LEU A 34 11.90 1.95 -1.59
CA LEU A 34 13.03 2.53 -0.85
C LEU A 34 13.41 1.73 0.41
N SER A 35 14.71 1.58 0.65
CA SER A 35 15.29 1.01 1.87
C SER A 35 15.17 1.96 3.07
N LEU A 36 15.32 1.44 4.29
CA LEU A 36 15.25 2.26 5.51
C LEU A 36 16.32 3.37 5.50
N ARG A 37 17.51 3.08 4.98
CA ARG A 37 18.59 4.06 4.79
C ARG A 37 18.24 5.16 3.79
N GLU A 38 17.62 4.82 2.66
CA GLU A 38 17.18 5.85 1.70
C GLU A 38 16.08 6.73 2.29
N ILE A 39 15.14 6.12 3.02
CA ILE A 39 14.07 6.84 3.72
C ILE A 39 14.66 7.76 4.79
N SER A 40 15.65 7.29 5.56
CA SER A 40 16.30 8.10 6.60
C SER A 40 16.99 9.32 6.01
N ASN A 41 17.65 9.15 4.86
CA ASN A 41 18.29 10.25 4.12
C ASN A 41 17.26 11.25 3.59
N ILE A 42 16.17 10.78 2.96
CA ILE A 42 15.10 11.64 2.43
C ILE A 42 14.42 12.44 3.55
N ARG A 43 14.21 11.81 4.71
CA ARG A 43 13.51 12.41 5.84
C ARG A 43 14.39 13.23 6.79
N GLY A 44 15.72 13.21 6.60
CA GLY A 44 16.66 13.86 7.52
C GLY A 44 16.59 13.31 8.95
N THR A 45 16.38 12.00 9.11
CA THR A 45 16.30 11.32 10.41
C THR A 45 17.22 10.10 10.47
N SER A 46 17.26 9.40 11.61
CA SER A 46 18.08 8.19 11.76
C SER A 46 17.39 6.96 11.18
N GLU A 47 18.16 5.99 10.69
CA GLU A 47 17.63 4.70 10.22
C GLU A 47 16.90 3.94 11.34
N THR A 48 17.35 4.10 12.59
CA THR A 48 16.67 3.56 13.78
C THR A 48 15.27 4.16 13.96
N THR A 49 15.13 5.47 13.80
CA THR A 49 13.83 6.17 13.88
C THR A 49 12.89 5.67 12.79
N VAL A 50 13.37 5.56 11.55
CA VAL A 50 12.58 5.04 10.43
C VAL A 50 12.15 3.60 10.70
N ARG A 51 13.06 2.75 11.20
CA ARG A 51 12.76 1.36 11.57
C ARG A 51 11.67 1.28 12.62
N GLN A 52 11.75 2.08 13.68
CA GLN A 52 10.74 2.11 14.74
C GLN A 52 9.37 2.54 14.18
N GLN A 53 9.32 3.57 13.35
CA GLN A 53 8.09 4.04 12.72
C GLN A 53 7.52 3.00 11.74
N ALA A 54 8.37 2.29 10.98
CA ALA A 54 7.94 1.20 10.12
C ALA A 54 7.35 0.03 10.93
N LEU A 55 7.94 -0.32 12.08
CA LEU A 55 7.38 -1.34 12.98
C LEU A 55 6.00 -0.96 13.53
N VAL A 56 5.81 0.32 13.89
CA VAL A 56 4.48 0.81 14.32
C VAL A 56 3.48 0.73 13.17
N LEU A 57 3.88 1.14 11.96
CA LEU A 57 3.06 1.00 10.76
C LEU A 57 2.67 -0.45 10.50
N TYR A 58 3.60 -1.40 10.56
CA TYR A 58 3.31 -2.82 10.34
C TYR A 58 2.31 -3.36 11.35
N LYS A 59 2.46 -3.00 12.63
CA LYS A 59 1.51 -3.35 13.68
C LYS A 59 0.11 -2.80 13.42
N LYS A 60 0.00 -1.54 12.99
CA LYS A 60 -1.29 -0.91 12.67
C LYS A 60 -1.96 -1.53 11.44
N ALA A 61 -1.16 -1.90 10.44
CA ALA A 61 -1.62 -2.59 9.24
C ALA A 61 -1.83 -4.11 9.44
N SER A 62 -1.59 -4.63 10.64
CA SER A 62 -1.70 -6.07 10.97
C SER A 62 -0.86 -6.99 10.05
N VAL A 63 0.37 -6.57 9.76
CA VAL A 63 1.33 -7.32 8.93
C VAL A 63 2.68 -7.48 9.66
N ASP A 64 3.45 -8.49 9.28
CA ASP A 64 4.74 -8.82 9.93
C ASP A 64 5.92 -8.00 9.38
N GLY A 65 5.74 -7.37 8.22
CA GLY A 65 6.83 -6.61 7.63
C GLY A 65 6.56 -6.12 6.21
N ARG A 66 7.64 -5.65 5.59
CA ARG A 66 7.61 -4.91 4.33
C ARG A 66 6.94 -5.66 3.18
N HIS A 67 7.22 -6.94 3.03
CA HIS A 67 6.71 -7.72 1.90
C HIS A 67 5.19 -7.92 2.01
N GLN A 68 4.68 -8.28 3.20
CA GLN A 68 3.25 -8.38 3.43
C GLN A 68 2.57 -7.02 3.31
N PHE A 69 3.18 -5.95 3.85
CA PHE A 69 2.68 -4.59 3.67
C PHE A 69 2.52 -4.20 2.20
N ALA A 70 3.51 -4.51 1.35
CA ALA A 70 3.44 -4.24 -0.08
C ALA A 70 2.41 -5.15 -0.79
N ALA A 71 2.26 -6.39 -0.35
CA ALA A 71 1.31 -7.34 -0.92
C ALA A 71 -0.14 -6.83 -0.85
N LEU A 72 -0.53 -6.18 0.26
CA LEU A 72 -1.86 -5.59 0.42
C LEU A 72 -2.27 -4.66 -0.75
N PHE A 73 -1.31 -3.94 -1.33
CA PHE A 73 -1.56 -3.01 -2.44
C PHE A 73 -1.35 -3.66 -3.81
N LEU A 74 -0.50 -4.68 -3.89
CA LEU A 74 -0.32 -5.46 -5.12
C LEU A 74 -1.56 -6.29 -5.42
N GLU A 75 -2.25 -6.82 -4.40
CA GLU A 75 -3.51 -7.55 -4.57
C GLU A 75 -4.60 -6.66 -5.20
N GLU A 76 -4.75 -5.43 -4.71
CA GLU A 76 -5.68 -4.46 -5.31
C GLU A 76 -5.26 -4.08 -6.74
N LEU A 77 -3.95 -3.91 -7.00
CA LEU A 77 -3.44 -3.57 -8.33
C LEU A 77 -3.62 -4.71 -9.35
N LEU A 78 -3.45 -5.96 -8.92
CA LEU A 78 -3.50 -7.15 -9.77
C LEU A 78 -4.88 -7.79 -9.80
N SER A 79 -5.83 -7.27 -9.02
CA SER A 79 -7.21 -7.73 -9.01
C SER A 79 -7.77 -7.72 -10.45
N PRO A 80 -8.29 -8.86 -10.93
CA PRO A 80 -8.84 -8.93 -12.28
C PRO A 80 -9.92 -7.87 -12.46
N CYS A 81 -9.74 -6.96 -13.42
CA CYS A 81 -10.87 -6.22 -13.96
C CYS A 81 -11.85 -7.25 -14.53
N GLU A 82 -12.97 -7.52 -13.88
CA GLU A 82 -14.01 -8.38 -14.41
C GLU A 82 -14.63 -7.76 -15.68
N TYR A 83 -14.07 -8.05 -16.86
CA TYR A 83 -14.68 -7.70 -18.16
C TYR A 83 -15.09 -8.94 -18.99
N PHE A 84 -14.85 -10.16 -18.52
CA PHE A 84 -14.93 -11.36 -19.37
C PHE A 84 -16.22 -12.21 -19.31
N ASN A 85 -17.31 -11.73 -18.69
CA ASN A 85 -18.56 -12.54 -18.61
C ASN A 85 -19.74 -12.04 -19.45
N THR A 86 -19.65 -10.90 -20.14
CA THR A 86 -20.81 -10.31 -20.83
C THR A 86 -20.92 -10.63 -22.32
N GLN A 87 -19.86 -11.16 -22.96
CA GLN A 87 -19.84 -11.40 -24.42
C GLN A 87 -20.11 -12.86 -24.84
N GLN A 88 -20.12 -13.83 -23.91
CA GLN A 88 -20.50 -15.22 -24.25
C GLN A 88 -22.01 -15.50 -24.20
N LYS A 89 -22.84 -14.55 -23.73
CA LYS A 89 -24.31 -14.74 -23.62
C LYS A 89 -25.12 -14.24 -24.82
N ILE A 90 -24.51 -13.54 -25.78
CA ILE A 90 -25.21 -12.95 -26.94
C ILE A 90 -24.95 -13.66 -28.28
N ALA A 91 -24.08 -14.67 -28.32
CA ALA A 91 -23.78 -15.44 -29.54
C ALA A 91 -24.31 -16.90 -29.50
N GLY A 92 -25.15 -17.22 -28.53
CA GLY A 92 -25.61 -18.59 -28.24
C GLY A 92 -27.11 -18.74 -28.01
N THR A 93 -27.93 -17.97 -28.73
CA THR A 93 -29.38 -18.18 -28.85
C THR A 93 -29.81 -17.72 -30.23
#